data_AF-A0A7S4S8J4-F1
#
_entry.id   AF-A0A7S4S8J4-F1
#
_cell.length_a   1.000
_cell.length_b   1.000
_cell.length_c   1.000
_cell.angle_alpha   90.00
_cell.angle_beta   90.00
_cell.angle_gamma   90.00
#
_symmetry.space_group_name_H-M   'P 1'
#
loop_
_entity.id
_entity.type
_entity.pdbx_description
1 polymer ?
#
loop_
_entity_poly.entity_id
_entity_poly.type
_entity_poly.pdbx_seq_one_letter_code
_entity_poly.pdbx_strand_id
1 'polypeptide(L)'
;TVILGLFYLFYSRFLSGAIPDDFLKSIREEDPSVEVVVDLSDNFITDLSSSLTTFTNMNLVLVDNDTTSPVPEELCDTDHNGWVAGMVGQVRNGGALNACNAILCPPGLHNKDGRLSITRGCDRIEKATHL
;
A
#
# COMPACT_ATOMS: atom_id res chain seq x y z
N THR A 1 -18.00 -0.45 -10.68
CA THR A 1 -16.67 0.11 -10.92
C THR A 1 -16.05 -0.58 -12.11
N VAL A 2 -15.48 0.16 -13.06
CA VAL A 2 -14.69 -0.41 -14.15
C VAL A 2 -13.26 -0.51 -13.62
N ILE A 3 -12.74 -1.73 -13.49
CA ILE A 3 -11.35 -1.99 -13.12
C ILE A 3 -10.56 -2.04 -14.43
N LEU A 4 -9.65 -1.10 -14.64
CA LEU A 4 -8.85 -1.00 -15.87
C LEU A 4 -7.45 -1.62 -15.71
N GLY A 5 -7.01 -1.94 -14.49
CA GLY A 5 -5.73 -2.60 -14.24
C GLY A 5 -5.78 -3.60 -13.09
N LEU A 6 -5.50 -4.86 -13.40
CA LEU A 6 -5.23 -5.93 -12.42
C LEU A 6 -3.80 -6.44 -12.63
N PHE A 7 -2.92 -6.20 -11.66
CA PHE A 7 -1.53 -6.64 -11.71
C PHE A 7 -1.23 -7.54 -10.52
N TYR A 8 -0.97 -8.82 -10.81
CA TYR A 8 -0.64 -9.82 -9.80
C TYR A 8 0.81 -10.28 -10.02
N LEU A 9 1.72 -9.78 -9.18
CA LEU A 9 3.13 -10.19 -9.15
C LEU A 9 3.52 -10.74 -7.77
N PHE A 10 2.54 -11.19 -7.00
CA PHE A 10 2.71 -11.83 -5.70
C PHE A 10 3.55 -13.13 -5.78
N TYR A 11 4.30 -13.46 -4.71
CA TYR A 11 5.14 -14.67 -4.58
C TYR A 11 6.21 -14.84 -5.67
N SER A 12 6.51 -13.75 -6.38
CA SER A 12 7.51 -13.74 -7.44
C SER A 12 8.91 -13.93 -6.85
N ARG A 13 9.18 -13.39 -5.65
CA ARG A 13 10.48 -13.45 -4.96
C ARG A 13 11.66 -13.02 -5.85
N PHE A 14 11.42 -12.06 -6.75
CA PHE A 14 12.46 -11.45 -7.57
C PHE A 14 12.29 -9.93 -7.74
N LEU A 15 11.12 -9.37 -7.41
CA LEU A 15 10.94 -7.93 -7.39
C LEU A 15 11.63 -7.38 -6.15
N SER A 16 12.57 -6.47 -6.34
CA SER A 16 13.39 -5.93 -5.25
C SER A 16 13.65 -4.45 -5.41
N GLY A 17 13.86 -3.77 -4.28
CA GLY A 17 14.15 -2.34 -4.25
C GLY A 17 12.89 -1.48 -4.30
N ALA A 18 13.05 -0.20 -4.65
CA ALA A 18 11.94 0.73 -4.76
C ALA A 18 11.04 0.40 -5.95
N ILE A 19 9.74 0.63 -5.81
CA ILE A 19 8.81 0.63 -6.96
C ILE A 19 9.24 1.72 -7.94
N PRO A 20 9.51 1.42 -9.22
CA PRO A 20 9.92 2.42 -10.20
C PRO A 20 8.85 3.50 -10.45
N ASP A 21 9.26 4.75 -10.68
CA ASP A 21 8.35 5.88 -10.93
C ASP A 21 7.43 5.68 -12.14
N ASP A 22 7.82 4.82 -13.08
CA ASP A 22 7.11 4.51 -14.31
C ASP A 22 6.34 3.19 -14.28
N PHE A 23 6.29 2.49 -13.13
CA PHE A 23 5.66 1.17 -12.99
C PHE A 23 4.24 1.08 -13.56
N LEU A 24 3.43 2.13 -13.38
CA LEU A 24 2.05 2.22 -13.89
C LEU A 24 1.84 3.40 -14.85
N LYS A 25 2.91 3.88 -15.50
CA LYS A 25 2.88 5.08 -16.35
C LYS A 25 1.80 5.01 -17.44
N SER A 26 1.62 3.87 -18.09
CA SER A 26 0.65 3.74 -19.18
C SER A 26 -0.80 3.83 -18.70
N ILE A 27 -1.13 3.30 -17.51
CA ILE A 27 -2.49 3.41 -16.95
C ILE A 27 -2.78 4.86 -16.59
N ARG A 28 -1.81 5.53 -15.96
CA ARG A 28 -1.89 6.96 -15.62
C ARG A 28 -2.21 7.83 -16.84
N GLU A 29 -1.62 7.50 -17.99
CA GLU A 29 -1.81 8.25 -19.23
C GLU A 29 -3.17 7.99 -19.90
N GLU A 30 -3.80 6.85 -19.63
CA GLU A 30 -5.10 6.48 -20.20
C GLU A 30 -6.28 7.05 -19.39
N ASP A 31 -6.36 6.74 -18.09
CA ASP A 31 -7.39 7.26 -17.19
C ASP A 31 -6.95 7.12 -15.71
N PRO A 32 -6.59 8.21 -15.02
CA PRO A 32 -6.14 8.17 -13.61
C PRO A 32 -7.28 7.96 -12.61
N SER A 33 -8.55 8.02 -13.04
CA SER A 33 -9.71 7.85 -12.15
C SER A 33 -10.11 6.39 -11.95
N VAL A 34 -9.49 5.48 -12.69
CA VAL A 34 -9.81 4.05 -12.67
C VAL A 34 -9.36 3.40 -11.38
N GLU A 35 -10.11 2.39 -10.96
CA GLU A 35 -9.65 1.54 -9.87
C GLU A 35 -8.52 0.64 -10.38
N VAL A 36 -7.36 0.74 -9.72
CA VAL A 36 -6.18 -0.08 -10.00
C VAL A 36 -5.92 -1.01 -8.83
N VAL A 37 -5.80 -2.30 -9.09
CA VAL A 37 -5.42 -3.30 -8.08
C VAL A 37 -4.05 -3.85 -8.40
N VAL A 38 -3.15 -3.77 -7.43
CA VAL A 38 -1.76 -4.22 -7.55
C VAL A 38 -1.44 -5.08 -6.33
N ASP A 39 -1.09 -6.34 -6.58
CA ASP A 39 -0.60 -7.24 -5.54
C ASP A 39 0.89 -7.55 -5.78
N LEU A 40 1.74 -7.02 -4.90
CA LEU A 40 3.18 -7.23 -4.87
C LEU A 40 3.61 -8.00 -3.62
N SER A 41 2.69 -8.68 -2.94
CA SER A 41 3.02 -9.43 -1.71
C SER A 41 4.07 -10.53 -1.93
N ASP A 42 4.81 -10.88 -0.89
CA ASP A 42 5.90 -11.89 -0.94
C ASP A 42 6.95 -11.59 -2.03
N ASN A 43 7.58 -10.43 -1.90
CA ASN A 43 8.68 -9.94 -2.72
C ASN A 43 9.74 -9.25 -1.81
N PHE A 44 10.66 -8.49 -2.40
CA PHE A 44 11.73 -7.77 -1.70
C PHE A 44 11.65 -6.26 -1.94
N ILE A 45 10.43 -5.72 -2.09
CA ILE A 45 10.21 -4.28 -2.28
C ILE A 45 10.62 -3.53 -1.02
N THR A 46 11.41 -2.47 -1.16
CA THR A 46 11.93 -1.69 -0.02
C THR A 46 11.20 -0.36 0.19
N ASP A 47 10.67 0.23 -0.89
CA ASP A 47 10.13 1.59 -0.88
C ASP A 47 8.98 1.76 -1.88
N LEU A 48 8.03 2.63 -1.53
CA LEU A 48 6.97 3.08 -2.42
C LEU A 48 7.41 4.37 -3.13
N SER A 49 7.08 4.50 -4.42
CA SER A 49 7.26 5.74 -5.16
C SER A 49 6.09 6.69 -4.96
N SER A 50 6.40 7.99 -4.84
CA SER A 50 5.40 9.06 -4.83
C SER A 50 4.73 9.25 -6.19
N SER A 51 5.22 8.65 -7.28
CA SER A 51 4.54 8.70 -8.58
C SER A 51 3.16 8.05 -8.55
N LEU A 52 2.92 7.18 -7.57
CA LEU A 52 1.62 6.54 -7.33
C LEU A 52 0.55 7.53 -6.82
N THR A 53 0.92 8.74 -6.39
CA THR A 53 -0.02 9.83 -5.99
C THR A 53 -0.96 10.28 -7.10
N THR A 54 -0.73 9.82 -8.34
CA THR A 54 -1.57 10.14 -9.47
C THR A 54 -2.88 9.34 -9.49
N PHE A 55 -2.97 8.26 -8.71
CA PHE A 55 -4.18 7.45 -8.58
C PHE A 55 -4.95 7.87 -7.33
N THR A 56 -6.22 8.26 -7.49
CA THR A 56 -7.08 8.57 -6.33
C THR A 56 -7.73 7.32 -5.73
N ASN A 57 -7.79 6.22 -6.49
CA ASN A 57 -8.33 4.93 -6.06
C ASN A 57 -7.38 3.80 -6.46
N MET A 58 -6.62 3.29 -5.49
CA MET A 58 -5.71 2.17 -5.68
C MET A 58 -5.85 1.16 -4.55
N ASN A 59 -5.81 -0.13 -4.88
CA ASN A 59 -5.69 -1.21 -3.91
C ASN A 59 -4.33 -1.88 -4.08
N LEU A 60 -3.35 -1.41 -3.29
CA LEU A 60 -1.97 -1.88 -3.29
C LEU A 60 -1.76 -2.85 -2.11
N VAL A 61 -1.28 -4.06 -2.40
CA VAL A 61 -0.95 -5.08 -1.40
C VAL A 61 0.55 -5.30 -1.38
N LEU A 62 1.18 -5.05 -0.23
CA LEU A 62 2.64 -5.10 -0.02
C LEU A 62 3.06 -6.00 1.14
N VAL A 63 2.14 -6.78 1.71
CA VAL A 63 2.45 -7.67 2.84
C VAL A 63 3.61 -8.63 2.46
N ASP A 64 4.43 -8.99 3.44
CA ASP A 64 5.60 -9.86 3.25
C ASP A 64 6.62 -9.30 2.22
N ASN A 65 6.98 -8.02 2.37
CA ASN A 65 8.10 -7.37 1.67
C ASN A 65 9.13 -6.81 2.67
N ASP A 66 10.26 -6.32 2.15
CA ASP A 66 11.38 -5.74 2.92
C ASP A 66 11.25 -4.22 3.14
N THR A 67 10.02 -3.70 3.23
CA THR A 67 9.77 -2.26 3.34
C THR A 67 10.28 -1.73 4.68
N THR A 68 11.29 -0.86 4.64
CA THR A 68 11.88 -0.24 5.83
C THR A 68 11.60 1.25 5.95
N SER A 69 11.12 1.87 4.87
CA SER A 69 10.81 3.30 4.83
C SER A 69 9.33 3.55 5.12
N PRO A 70 8.97 4.71 5.73
CA PRO A 70 7.58 5.12 5.82
C PRO A 70 6.94 5.24 4.44
N VAL A 71 5.63 5.03 4.37
CA VAL A 71 4.84 5.38 3.18
C VAL A 71 4.91 6.90 2.98
N PRO A 72 5.22 7.40 1.77
CA PRO A 72 5.16 8.83 1.46
C PRO A 72 3.81 9.45 1.84
N GLU A 73 3.82 10.58 2.55
CA GLU A 73 2.61 11.19 3.12
C GLU A 73 1.58 11.58 2.04
N GLU A 74 2.06 11.90 0.84
CA GLU A 74 1.23 12.26 -0.31
C GLU A 74 0.34 11.10 -0.78
N LEU A 75 0.75 9.85 -0.55
CA LEU A 75 -0.07 8.66 -0.90
C LEU A 75 -1.24 8.46 0.06
N CYS A 76 -1.24 9.17 1.18
CA CYS A 76 -2.27 9.08 2.19
C CYS A 76 -2.76 10.47 2.60
N ASP A 77 -2.83 11.42 1.68
CA ASP A 77 -3.47 12.71 1.90
C ASP A 77 -5.01 12.62 1.71
N THR A 78 -5.70 13.76 1.74
CA THR A 78 -7.16 13.81 1.64
C THR A 78 -7.70 13.39 0.27
N ASP A 79 -6.90 13.51 -0.79
CA ASP A 79 -7.28 13.15 -2.15
C ASP A 79 -7.21 11.62 -2.36
N HIS A 80 -6.49 10.92 -1.47
CA HIS A 80 -6.27 9.46 -1.51
C HIS A 80 -7.15 8.69 -0.52
N ASN A 81 -8.24 9.27 -0.04
CA ASN A 81 -9.16 8.59 0.89
C ASN A 81 -9.75 7.29 0.33
N GLY A 82 -9.81 7.13 -1.00
CA GLY A 82 -10.29 5.93 -1.70
C GLY A 82 -9.31 4.76 -1.71
N TRP A 83 -8.05 4.96 -1.28
CA TRP A 83 -7.04 3.93 -1.28
C TRP A 83 -7.34 2.77 -0.34
N VAL A 84 -6.89 1.58 -0.76
CA VAL A 84 -7.07 0.30 -0.06
C VAL A 84 -8.56 0.09 0.25
N ALA A 85 -9.39 0.19 -0.79
CA ALA A 85 -10.85 0.11 -0.70
C ALA A 85 -11.45 1.10 0.33
N GLY A 86 -10.92 2.33 0.36
CA GLY A 86 -11.36 3.39 1.26
C GLY A 86 -10.79 3.32 2.69
N MET A 87 -9.91 2.37 3.00
CA MET A 87 -9.36 2.20 4.35
C MET A 87 -8.56 3.42 4.81
N VAL A 88 -7.85 4.10 3.90
CA VAL A 88 -7.14 5.35 4.21
C VAL A 88 -8.10 6.40 4.77
N GLY A 89 -9.24 6.62 4.11
CA GLY A 89 -10.27 7.54 4.58
C GLY A 89 -10.90 7.10 5.91
N GLN A 90 -11.16 5.80 6.08
CA GLN A 90 -11.74 5.27 7.33
C GLN A 90 -10.80 5.46 8.53
N VAL A 91 -9.52 5.14 8.37
CA VAL A 91 -8.50 5.28 9.42
C VAL A 91 -8.28 6.75 9.78
N ARG A 92 -8.25 7.65 8.79
CA ARG A 92 -8.20 9.11 9.02
C ARG A 92 -9.39 9.57 9.86
N ASN A 93 -10.61 9.24 9.43
CA ASN A 93 -11.83 9.67 10.10
C ASN A 93 -12.02 9.01 11.48
N GLY A 94 -11.39 7.86 11.71
CA GLY A 94 -11.34 7.16 12.99
C GLY A 94 -10.39 7.77 14.02
N GLY A 95 -9.68 8.86 13.68
CA GLY A 95 -8.79 9.58 14.61
C GLY A 95 -7.38 9.00 14.71
N ALA A 96 -6.97 8.14 13.76
CA ALA A 96 -5.59 7.67 13.73
C ALA A 96 -4.61 8.82 13.43
N LEU A 97 -3.45 8.78 14.09
CA LEU A 97 -2.42 9.82 13.94
C LEU A 97 -1.83 9.85 12.52
N ASN A 98 -1.83 8.73 11.80
CA ASN A 98 -1.32 8.67 10.42
C ASN A 98 -2.15 7.70 9.57
N ALA A 99 -2.83 8.23 8.54
CA ALA A 99 -3.66 7.46 7.61
C ALA A 99 -2.83 6.57 6.67
N CYS A 100 -1.55 6.87 6.44
CA CYS A 100 -0.63 6.05 5.64
C CYS A 100 -0.49 4.64 6.20
N ASN A 101 -0.70 4.47 7.51
CA ASN A 101 -0.63 3.16 8.12
C ASN A 101 -1.69 2.20 7.55
N ALA A 102 -2.76 2.73 6.94
CA ALA A 102 -3.76 1.93 6.23
C ALA A 102 -3.27 1.32 4.92
N ILE A 103 -2.15 1.83 4.36
CA ILE A 103 -1.48 1.28 3.18
C ILE A 103 -0.49 0.21 3.62
N LEU A 104 0.34 0.54 4.60
CA LEU A 104 1.37 -0.34 5.14
C LEU A 104 1.67 0.07 6.58
N CYS A 105 1.87 -0.90 7.48
CA CYS A 105 2.28 -0.61 8.85
C CYS A 105 3.59 0.19 8.88
N PRO A 106 3.79 1.05 9.90
CA PRO A 106 5.06 1.76 10.07
C PRO A 106 6.25 0.81 10.13
N PRO A 107 7.45 1.25 9.73
CA PRO A 107 8.66 0.45 9.84
C PRO A 107 8.84 -0.18 11.23
N GLY A 108 9.06 -1.49 11.25
CA GLY A 108 9.23 -2.28 12.48
C GLY A 108 7.94 -2.65 13.20
N LEU A 109 6.78 -2.27 12.67
CA LEU A 109 5.46 -2.72 13.12
C LEU A 109 4.81 -3.57 12.03
N HIS A 110 3.90 -4.44 12.44
CA HIS A 110 3.23 -5.37 11.53
C HIS A 110 1.92 -5.85 12.16
N ASN A 111 1.11 -6.50 11.34
CA ASN A 111 0.00 -7.35 11.74
C ASN A 111 -0.25 -8.34 10.58
N LYS A 112 -1.25 -9.22 10.70
CA LYS A 112 -1.54 -10.21 9.65
C LYS A 112 -2.01 -9.64 8.30
N ASP A 113 -2.38 -8.37 8.24
CA ASP A 113 -2.76 -7.69 6.99
C ASP A 113 -1.62 -6.81 6.44
N GLY A 114 -0.52 -6.68 7.19
CA GLY A 114 0.58 -5.76 6.92
C GLY A 114 0.21 -4.27 7.04
N ARG A 115 -0.99 -3.91 7.51
CA ARG A 115 -1.50 -2.52 7.53
C ARG A 115 -2.57 -2.29 8.59
N LEU A 116 -2.70 -1.05 9.05
CA LEU A 116 -3.71 -0.59 10.01
C LEU A 116 -5.12 -0.66 9.39
N SER A 117 -6.08 -1.07 10.20
CA SER A 117 -7.51 -0.93 9.87
C SER A 117 -8.29 -0.50 11.12
N ILE A 118 -9.58 -0.23 10.94
CA ILE A 118 -10.49 0.09 12.06
C ILE A 118 -10.61 -1.04 13.11
N THR A 119 -10.22 -2.27 12.79
CA THR A 119 -10.31 -3.43 13.71
C THR A 119 -8.96 -4.03 14.08
N ARG A 120 -7.85 -3.53 13.51
CA ARG A 120 -6.53 -4.15 13.65
C ARG A 120 -5.43 -3.10 13.66
N GLY A 121 -4.75 -2.99 14.79
CA GLY A 121 -3.57 -2.14 14.98
C GLY A 121 -2.31 -2.70 14.31
N CYS A 122 -1.27 -1.87 14.22
CA CYS A 122 0.08 -2.30 13.86
C CYS A 122 0.90 -2.41 15.15
N ASP A 123 1.36 -3.62 15.47
CA ASP A 123 2.05 -3.91 16.72
C ASP A 123 3.51 -4.29 16.46
N ARG A 124 4.36 -4.13 17.47
CA ARG A 124 5.71 -4.70 17.43
C ARG A 124 5.56 -6.23 17.49
N ILE A 125 6.27 -6.97 16.63
CA ILE A 125 6.51 -8.40 16.88
C ILE A 125 7.23 -8.45 18.25
N GLU A 126 6.58 -8.97 19.30
CA GLU A 126 7.32 -9.64 20.37
C GLU A 126 7.52 -11.09 19.91
N LYS A 127 8.59 -11.31 19.14
CA LYS A 127 9.05 -12.58 18.54
C LYS A 127 8.20 -13.17 17.40
N ALA A 128 8.91 -13.51 16.33
CA ALA A 128 8.42 -14.32 15.23
C ALA A 128 7.80 -15.62 15.77
N THR A 129 6.48 -15.75 15.66
CA THR A 129 5.82 -17.05 15.64
C THR A 129 5.19 -17.25 14.27
N HIS A 130 6.06 -17.52 13.30
CA HIS A 130 5.76 -18.46 12.24
C HIS A 130 6.69 -19.67 12.45
N LEU A 131 6.12 -20.71 13.07
CA LEU A 131 6.53 -22.10 12.88
C LEU A 131 5.95 -22.57 11.54
#